data_AF-A0A353Z056-F1
#
_entry.id   AF-A0A353Z056-F1
#
_cell.length_a   1.000
_cell.length_b   1.000
_cell.length_c   1.000
_cell.angle_alpha   90.00
_cell.angle_beta   90.00
_cell.angle_gamma   90.00
#
_symmetry.space_group_name_H-M   'P 1'
#
loop_
_entity.id
_entity.type
_entity.pdbx_description
1 polymer ?
#
loop_
_entity_poly.entity_id
_entity_poly.type
_entity_poly.pdbx_seq_one_letter_code
_entity_poly.pdbx_strand_id
1 'polypeptide(L)'
;LVTASVMAAPGAVVIAKILFPQTEKIDKTISVPREEVGQNVLDAISKGAYEGLKLAANVAIMLLVFVSFIKLFNIFLGWAGNIPIQDIGEVNSLSINELIAAKTKGFYSGLSLEYLLGQIFAPLMWLIGVPNEDLSVLGRLMGEKIIFTEFISFDNLKTLIRQEGAITYQKSVIMATFMLCGFANIASVGIQIGGIGSLAPNKRVFLSRYGMRALLGGTLASLLSATIIGAIA
;
A
#
# COMPACT_ATOMS: atom_id res chain seq x y z
N LEU A 1 2.20 -6.52 13.56
CA LEU A 1 1.93 -5.07 13.48
C LEU A 1 2.84 -4.26 14.42
N VAL A 2 2.79 -4.46 15.74
CA VAL A 2 3.67 -3.72 16.69
C VAL A 2 5.15 -3.77 16.29
N THR A 3 5.68 -4.96 16.00
CA THR A 3 7.07 -5.14 15.54
C THR A 3 7.36 -4.36 14.26
N ALA A 4 6.46 -4.41 13.28
CA ALA A 4 6.61 -3.69 12.02
C ALA A 4 6.64 -2.16 12.24
N SER A 5 5.79 -1.64 13.13
CA SER A 5 5.79 -0.21 13.49
C SER A 5 7.10 0.23 14.14
N VAL A 6 7.68 -0.60 15.02
CA VAL A 6 8.98 -0.30 15.65
C VAL A 6 10.10 -0.32 14.62
N MET A 7 10.11 -1.30 13.70
CA MET A 7 11.11 -1.40 12.63
C MET A 7 10.98 -0.30 11.57
N ALA A 8 9.78 0.23 11.34
CA ALA A 8 9.54 1.28 10.36
C ALA A 8 10.26 2.59 10.68
N ALA A 9 10.44 2.95 11.96
CA ALA A 9 11.12 4.19 12.35
C ALA A 9 12.59 4.26 11.88
N PRO A 10 13.48 3.32 12.24
CA PRO A 10 14.86 3.33 11.71
C PRO A 10 14.89 3.07 10.20
N GLY A 11 14.03 2.20 9.67
CA GLY A 11 13.93 1.93 8.23
C GLY A 11 13.61 3.18 7.41
N ALA A 12 12.66 4.00 7.88
CA ALA A 12 12.29 5.26 7.23
C ALA A 12 13.45 6.25 7.22
N VAL A 13 14.21 6.37 8.32
CA VAL A 13 15.39 7.26 8.38
C VAL A 13 16.47 6.82 7.40
N VAL A 14 16.80 5.52 7.38
CA VAL A 14 17.82 4.96 6.48
C VAL A 14 17.44 5.22 5.03
N ILE A 15 16.23 4.83 4.63
CA ILE A 15 15.77 5.00 3.24
C ILE A 15 15.65 6.47 2.87
N ALA A 16 15.12 7.33 3.76
CA ALA A 16 15.02 8.76 3.51
C ALA A 16 16.40 9.40 3.28
N LYS A 17 17.42 9.00 4.05
CA LYS A 17 18.80 9.51 3.88
C LYS A 17 19.49 8.96 2.64
N ILE A 18 19.11 7.78 2.15
CA ILE A 18 19.58 7.25 0.86
C ILE A 18 18.94 8.03 -0.29
N LEU A 19 17.61 8.26 -0.25
CA LEU A 19 16.87 8.93 -1.32
C LEU A 19 17.10 10.45 -1.35
N PHE A 20 17.30 11.06 -0.18
CA PHE A 20 17.52 12.50 -0.04
C PHE A 20 18.51 12.78 1.11
N PRO A 21 19.83 12.67 0.82
CA PRO A 21 20.88 12.95 1.80
C PRO A 21 20.84 14.39 2.31
N GLN A 22 21.21 14.59 3.57
CA GLN A 22 21.32 15.94 4.14
C GLN A 22 22.61 16.62 3.66
N THR A 23 22.47 17.74 2.97
CA THR A 23 23.61 18.57 2.50
C THR A 23 23.74 19.88 3.27
N GLU A 24 22.64 20.40 3.79
CA GLU A 24 22.59 21.67 4.53
C GLU A 24 22.95 21.48 6.01
N LYS A 25 23.49 22.53 6.64
CA LYS A 25 23.76 22.53 8.08
C LYS A 25 22.45 22.42 8.86
N ILE A 26 22.43 21.52 9.86
CA ILE A 26 21.27 21.30 10.72
C ILE A 26 21.26 22.38 11.80
N ASP A 27 20.13 23.08 11.93
CA ASP A 27 19.86 23.92 13.11
C ASP A 27 19.57 23.02 14.32
N LYS A 28 20.36 23.16 15.39
CA LYS A 28 20.22 22.38 16.63
C LYS A 28 19.37 23.10 17.68
N THR A 29 18.89 24.30 17.37
CA THR A 29 18.15 25.14 18.31
C THR A 29 16.68 24.70 18.30
N ILE A 30 16.26 23.91 19.29
CA ILE A 30 14.88 23.46 19.41
C ILE A 30 14.13 24.42 20.33
N SER A 31 13.29 25.29 19.74
CA SER A 31 12.26 26.00 20.49
C SER A 31 10.93 25.26 20.32
N VAL A 32 10.44 24.61 21.38
CA VAL A 32 9.11 23.98 21.37
C VAL A 32 8.09 25.06 21.73
N PRO A 33 7.19 25.47 20.82
CA PRO A 33 6.08 26.34 21.18
C PRO A 33 5.25 25.62 22.24
N ARG A 34 4.99 26.26 23.39
CA ARG A 34 4.15 25.70 24.47
C ARG A 34 2.66 25.73 24.14
N GLU A 35 2.30 26.05 22.91
CA GLU A 35 0.90 26.19 22.50
C GLU A 35 0.29 24.80 22.29
N GLU A 36 -0.79 24.56 23.05
CA GLU A 36 -1.71 23.42 22.98
C GLU A 36 -1.33 22.12 23.69
N VAL A 37 -0.76 22.21 24.90
CA VAL A 37 -0.95 21.12 25.86
C VAL A 37 -2.39 21.22 26.37
N GLY A 38 -3.22 20.19 26.14
CA GLY A 38 -4.61 20.14 26.61
C GLY A 38 -4.73 20.57 28.07
N GLN A 39 -5.77 21.34 28.40
CA GLN A 39 -5.85 22.01 29.71
C GLN A 39 -6.00 21.00 30.86
N ASN A 40 -6.55 19.82 30.58
CA ASN A 40 -6.72 18.71 31.51
C ASN A 40 -6.96 17.39 30.74
N VAL A 41 -7.03 16.28 31.47
CA VAL A 41 -7.23 14.92 30.91
C VAL A 41 -8.54 14.80 30.12
N LEU A 42 -9.63 15.43 30.59
CA LEU A 42 -10.92 15.37 29.90
C LEU A 42 -10.91 16.13 28.56
N ASP A 43 -10.24 17.29 28.52
CA ASP A 43 -10.01 18.06 27.29
C ASP A 43 -9.20 17.23 26.27
N ALA A 44 -8.13 16.57 26.72
CA ALA A 44 -7.32 15.70 25.87
C ALA A 44 -8.12 14.51 25.31
N ILE A 45 -8.93 13.84 26.14
CA ILE A 45 -9.80 12.74 25.70
C ILE A 45 -10.82 13.24 24.67
N SER A 46 -11.47 14.37 24.94
CA SER A 46 -12.52 14.92 24.08
C SER A 46 -11.95 15.36 22.72
N LYS A 47 -10.79 16.04 22.71
CA LYS A 47 -10.08 16.41 21.48
C LYS A 47 -9.65 15.17 20.69
N GLY A 48 -9.02 14.20 21.35
CA GLY A 48 -8.60 12.95 20.70
C GLY A 48 -9.77 12.16 20.11
N ALA A 49 -10.91 12.11 20.80
CA ALA A 49 -12.12 11.46 20.29
C ALA A 49 -12.69 12.18 19.06
N TYR A 50 -12.71 13.52 19.07
CA TYR A 50 -13.21 14.31 17.94
C TYR A 50 -12.29 14.23 16.71
N GLU A 51 -10.97 14.27 16.91
CA GLU A 51 -9.99 14.04 15.84
C GLU A 51 -10.09 12.61 15.30
N GLY A 52 -10.26 11.62 16.17
CA GLY A 52 -10.50 10.23 15.80
C GLY A 52 -11.77 10.04 14.98
N LEU A 53 -12.87 10.72 15.33
CA LEU A 53 -14.11 10.69 14.55
C LEU A 53 -13.91 11.24 13.14
N LYS A 54 -13.21 12.37 13.00
CA LYS A 54 -12.88 12.94 11.68
C LYS A 54 -12.05 11.97 10.84
N LEU A 55 -11.04 11.35 11.46
CA LEU A 55 -10.20 10.36 10.78
C LEU A 55 -11.03 9.15 10.34
N ALA A 56 -11.89 8.60 11.21
CA ALA A 56 -12.74 7.46 10.90
C ALA A 56 -13.73 7.75 9.77
N ALA A 57 -14.38 8.92 9.78
CA ALA A 57 -15.28 9.36 8.72
C ALA A 57 -14.56 9.47 7.37
N ASN A 58 -13.35 10.06 7.35
CA ASN A 58 -12.55 10.16 6.14
C ASN A 58 -12.17 8.78 5.57
N VAL A 59 -11.76 7.85 6.44
CA VAL A 59 -11.44 6.47 6.02
C VAL A 59 -12.68 5.78 5.45
N ALA A 60 -13.85 5.90 6.10
CA ALA A 60 -15.09 5.27 5.62
C ALA A 60 -15.49 5.76 4.21
N ILE A 61 -15.45 7.08 3.99
CA ILE A 61 -15.74 7.69 2.68
C ILE A 61 -14.73 7.21 1.63
N MET A 62 -13.44 7.22 1.98
CA MET A 62 -12.37 6.79 1.10
C MET A 62 -12.52 5.32 0.67
N LEU A 63 -12.84 4.42 1.61
CA LEU A 63 -13.09 3.01 1.32
C LEU A 63 -14.27 2.83 0.36
N LEU A 64 -15.37 3.55 0.57
CA LEU A 64 -16.54 3.51 -0.32
C LEU A 64 -16.14 3.91 -1.76
N VAL A 65 -15.39 5.00 -1.91
CA VAL A 65 -14.94 5.51 -3.20
C VAL A 65 -14.02 4.51 -3.89
N PHE A 66 -13.00 3.98 -3.20
CA PHE A 66 -12.04 3.06 -3.82
C PHE A 66 -12.64 1.70 -4.15
N VAL A 67 -13.50 1.13 -3.31
CA VAL A 67 -14.22 -0.12 -3.64
C VAL A 67 -15.08 0.07 -4.89
N SER A 68 -15.71 1.24 -5.04
CA SER A 68 -16.51 1.57 -6.23
C SER A 68 -15.63 1.69 -7.48
N PHE A 69 -14.46 2.33 -7.36
CA PHE A 69 -13.51 2.44 -8.48
C PHE A 69 -12.93 1.08 -8.88
N ILE A 70 -12.53 0.25 -7.93
CA ILE A 70 -12.02 -1.11 -8.22
C ILE A 70 -13.05 -1.88 -9.05
N LYS A 71 -14.32 -1.88 -8.63
CA LYS A 71 -15.40 -2.53 -9.37
C LYS A 71 -15.58 -1.94 -10.77
N LEU A 72 -15.56 -0.61 -10.91
CA LEU A 72 -15.66 0.05 -12.20
C LEU A 72 -14.52 -0.35 -13.15
N PHE A 73 -13.27 -0.32 -12.67
CA PHE A 73 -12.11 -0.75 -13.44
C PHE A 73 -12.20 -2.23 -13.81
N ASN A 74 -12.64 -3.09 -12.89
CA ASN A 74 -12.80 -4.51 -13.16
C ASN A 74 -13.90 -4.80 -14.18
N ILE A 75 -14.98 -4.02 -14.21
CA ILE A 75 -16.00 -4.12 -15.28
C ILE A 75 -15.38 -3.77 -16.64
N PHE A 76 -14.63 -2.67 -16.70
CA PHE A 76 -13.97 -2.24 -17.93
C PHE A 76 -12.89 -3.23 -18.40
N LEU A 77 -12.05 -3.72 -17.49
CA LEU A 77 -11.02 -4.72 -17.77
C LEU A 77 -11.62 -6.06 -18.15
N GLY A 78 -12.70 -6.49 -17.50
CA GLY A 78 -13.43 -7.70 -17.86
C GLY A 78 -14.00 -7.61 -19.28
N TRP A 79 -14.56 -6.47 -19.66
CA TRP A 79 -14.97 -6.20 -21.04
C TRP A 79 -13.79 -6.27 -22.01
N ALA A 80 -12.67 -5.60 -21.70
CA ALA A 80 -11.48 -5.62 -22.55
C ALA A 80 -10.88 -7.02 -22.69
N GLY A 81 -10.92 -7.85 -21.64
CA GLY A 81 -10.43 -9.22 -21.66
C GLY A 81 -11.33 -10.22 -22.40
N ASN A 82 -12.58 -9.84 -22.70
CA ASN A 82 -13.50 -10.62 -23.53
C ASN A 82 -13.34 -10.33 -25.02
N ILE A 83 -12.52 -9.35 -25.41
CA ILE A 83 -12.24 -9.07 -26.83
C ILE A 83 -11.44 -10.26 -27.39
N PRO A 84 -11.98 -11.00 -28.38
CA PRO A 84 -11.28 -12.15 -28.95
C PRO A 84 -10.03 -11.68 -29.69
N ILE A 85 -8.89 -12.33 -29.42
CA ILE A 85 -7.66 -12.15 -30.20
C ILE A 85 -7.86 -12.95 -31.49
N GLN A 86 -8.14 -12.26 -32.60
CA GLN A 86 -8.31 -12.87 -33.91
C GLN A 86 -6.95 -12.99 -34.63
N ASP A 87 -6.65 -14.20 -35.09
CA ASP A 87 -5.61 -14.64 -36.05
C ASP A 87 -4.11 -14.64 -35.66
N ILE A 88 -3.66 -15.76 -35.07
CA ILE A 88 -2.45 -16.47 -35.52
C ILE A 88 -2.74 -17.99 -35.53
N GLY A 89 -3.31 -18.50 -36.62
CA GLY A 89 -3.43 -19.93 -36.92
C GLY A 89 -4.63 -20.65 -36.27
N GLU A 90 -5.13 -21.69 -36.95
CA GLU A 90 -6.27 -22.54 -36.56
C GLU A 90 -6.13 -23.17 -35.15
N VAL A 91 -6.46 -22.42 -34.10
CA VAL A 91 -6.77 -22.96 -32.77
C VAL A 91 -7.80 -22.01 -32.11
N ASN A 92 -8.90 -22.59 -31.60
CA ASN A 92 -9.97 -21.99 -30.79
C ASN A 92 -9.72 -20.56 -30.27
N SER A 93 -10.64 -19.64 -30.56
CA SER A 93 -10.67 -18.27 -30.07
C SER A 93 -10.80 -18.21 -28.54
N LEU A 94 -9.69 -18.43 -27.82
CA LEU A 94 -9.61 -18.29 -26.37
C LEU A 94 -9.55 -16.81 -26.02
N SER A 95 -10.51 -16.34 -25.24
CA SER A 95 -10.49 -14.99 -24.69
C SER A 95 -9.32 -14.82 -23.70
N ILE A 96 -8.85 -13.58 -23.50
CA ILE A 96 -7.81 -13.28 -22.51
C ILE A 96 -8.26 -13.71 -21.11
N ASN A 97 -9.55 -13.55 -20.82
CA ASN A 97 -10.15 -13.96 -19.54
C ASN A 97 -10.04 -15.47 -19.31
N GLU A 98 -10.38 -16.29 -20.32
CA GLU A 98 -10.24 -17.75 -20.22
C GLU A 98 -8.79 -18.19 -20.06
N LEU A 99 -7.85 -17.53 -20.75
CA LEU A 99 -6.42 -17.80 -20.61
C LEU A 99 -5.93 -17.50 -19.19
N ILE A 100 -6.35 -16.37 -18.62
CA ILE A 100 -6.01 -15.99 -17.24
C ILE A 100 -6.62 -16.99 -16.26
N ALA A 101 -7.89 -17.33 -16.41
CA ALA A 101 -8.54 -18.31 -15.56
C ALA A 101 -7.85 -19.68 -15.61
N ALA A 102 -7.48 -20.15 -16.81
CA ALA A 102 -6.74 -21.40 -16.99
C ALA A 102 -5.34 -21.36 -16.35
N LYS A 103 -4.56 -20.30 -16.61
CA LYS A 103 -3.20 -20.17 -16.05
C LYS A 103 -3.18 -20.01 -14.53
N THR A 104 -4.22 -19.41 -13.97
CA THR A 104 -4.31 -19.13 -12.53
C THR A 104 -5.11 -20.18 -11.78
N LYS A 105 -5.47 -21.30 -12.43
CA LYS A 105 -6.30 -22.37 -11.86
C LYS A 105 -7.61 -21.85 -11.25
N GLY A 106 -8.19 -20.82 -11.86
CA GLY A 106 -9.43 -20.18 -11.41
C GLY A 106 -9.26 -19.18 -10.25
N PHE A 107 -8.04 -18.90 -9.78
CA PHE A 107 -7.83 -17.89 -8.74
C PHE A 107 -8.24 -16.49 -9.20
N TYR A 108 -8.00 -16.17 -10.48
CA TYR A 108 -8.56 -15.00 -11.14
C TYR A 108 -9.55 -15.45 -12.20
N SER A 109 -10.76 -14.88 -12.20
CA SER A 109 -11.80 -15.20 -13.20
C SER A 109 -11.53 -14.60 -14.58
N GLY A 110 -10.58 -13.68 -14.69
CA GLY A 110 -10.20 -13.01 -15.92
C GLY A 110 -9.30 -11.81 -15.66
N LEU A 111 -9.24 -10.90 -16.61
CA LEU A 111 -8.50 -9.65 -16.50
C LEU A 111 -9.17 -8.75 -15.46
N SER A 112 -8.43 -8.48 -14.39
CA SER A 112 -8.84 -7.57 -13.33
C SER A 112 -7.68 -6.71 -12.87
N LEU A 113 -7.98 -5.63 -12.15
CA LEU A 113 -6.97 -4.76 -11.58
C LEU A 113 -6.09 -5.54 -10.59
N GLU A 114 -6.70 -6.43 -9.81
CA GLU A 114 -6.02 -7.33 -8.89
C GLU A 114 -4.97 -8.19 -9.60
N TYR A 115 -5.35 -8.81 -10.73
CA TYR A 115 -4.44 -9.62 -11.54
C TYR A 115 -3.29 -8.77 -12.08
N LEU A 116 -3.59 -7.59 -12.65
CA LEU A 116 -2.59 -6.69 -13.21
C LEU A 116 -1.58 -6.24 -12.15
N LEU A 117 -2.06 -5.82 -10.98
CA LEU A 117 -1.20 -5.43 -9.87
C LEU A 117 -0.35 -6.61 -9.38
N GLY A 118 -0.95 -7.81 -9.32
CA GLY A 118 -0.23 -9.05 -9.06
C GLY A 118 0.96 -9.27 -9.99
N GLN A 119 0.75 -9.13 -11.29
CA GLN A 119 1.82 -9.33 -12.27
C GLN A 119 2.86 -8.21 -12.24
N ILE A 120 2.44 -6.94 -12.07
CA ILE A 120 3.34 -5.78 -12.04
C ILE A 120 4.29 -5.86 -10.85
N PHE A 121 3.80 -6.25 -9.67
CA PHE A 121 4.60 -6.28 -8.44
C PHE A 121 5.20 -7.65 -8.12
N ALA A 122 4.84 -8.73 -8.83
CA ALA A 122 5.44 -10.06 -8.62
C ALA A 122 6.98 -10.07 -8.70
N PRO A 123 7.66 -9.39 -9.64
CA PRO A 123 9.12 -9.34 -9.67
C PRO A 123 9.71 -8.70 -8.40
N LEU A 124 9.04 -7.69 -7.85
CA LEU A 124 9.45 -7.06 -6.60
C LEU A 124 9.24 -8.00 -5.41
N MET A 125 8.13 -8.77 -5.39
CA MET A 125 7.89 -9.77 -4.34
C MET A 125 8.96 -10.87 -4.35
N TRP A 126 9.36 -11.29 -5.54
CA TRP A 126 10.44 -12.26 -5.71
C TRP A 126 11.75 -11.73 -5.15
N LEU A 127 12.08 -10.46 -5.43
CA LEU A 127 13.29 -9.80 -4.94
C LEU A 127 13.36 -9.73 -3.40
N ILE A 128 12.23 -9.55 -2.72
CA ILE A 128 12.19 -9.48 -1.25
C ILE A 128 12.08 -10.85 -0.57
N GLY A 129 12.10 -11.95 -1.34
CA GLY A 129 12.15 -13.32 -0.82
C GLY A 129 10.79 -13.98 -0.57
N VAL A 130 9.73 -13.54 -1.24
CA VAL A 130 8.42 -14.21 -1.22
C VAL A 130 8.49 -15.52 -2.01
N PRO A 131 7.92 -16.64 -1.52
CA PRO A 131 7.80 -17.90 -2.26
C PRO A 131 7.11 -17.74 -3.61
N ASN A 132 7.53 -18.54 -4.60
CA ASN A 132 7.08 -18.41 -6.00
C ASN A 132 5.55 -18.54 -6.16
N GLU A 133 4.94 -19.38 -5.34
CA GLU A 133 3.51 -19.68 -5.32
C GLU A 133 2.66 -18.48 -4.87
N ASP A 134 3.25 -17.60 -4.05
CA ASP A 134 2.53 -16.48 -3.41
C ASP A 134 2.88 -15.11 -4.05
N LEU A 135 3.76 -15.08 -5.06
CA LEU A 135 4.27 -13.85 -5.69
C LEU A 135 3.15 -12.95 -6.22
N SER A 136 2.23 -13.54 -6.98
CA SER A 136 1.14 -12.79 -7.61
C SER A 136 0.19 -12.23 -6.55
N VAL A 137 -0.09 -13.00 -5.51
CA VAL A 137 -1.03 -12.62 -4.45
C VAL A 137 -0.45 -11.51 -3.56
N LEU A 138 0.82 -11.61 -3.17
CA LEU A 138 1.49 -10.55 -2.42
C LEU A 138 1.75 -9.31 -3.29
N GLY A 139 2.05 -9.50 -4.58
CA GLY A 139 2.22 -8.41 -5.53
C GLY A 139 0.93 -7.60 -5.67
N ARG A 140 -0.22 -8.29 -5.73
CA ARG A 140 -1.53 -7.67 -5.73
C ARG A 140 -1.71 -6.80 -4.49
N LEU A 141 -1.49 -7.36 -3.30
CA LEU A 141 -1.64 -6.64 -2.03
C LEU A 141 -0.75 -5.39 -1.98
N MET A 142 0.48 -5.47 -2.50
CA MET A 142 1.38 -4.32 -2.59
C MET A 142 0.86 -3.23 -3.52
N GLY A 143 0.36 -3.62 -4.70
CA GLY A 143 -0.21 -2.69 -5.66
C GLY A 143 -1.48 -2.02 -5.13
N GLU A 144 -2.37 -2.79 -4.51
CA GLU A 144 -3.58 -2.28 -3.85
C GLU A 144 -3.22 -1.25 -2.79
N LYS A 145 -2.17 -1.51 -2.00
CA LYS A 145 -1.70 -0.57 -0.99
C LYS A 145 -1.26 0.73 -1.62
N ILE A 146 -0.43 0.69 -2.66
CA ILE A 146 0.16 1.90 -3.26
C ILE A 146 -0.92 2.76 -3.92
N ILE A 147 -1.79 2.13 -4.72
CA ILE A 147 -2.80 2.84 -5.52
C ILE A 147 -3.96 3.30 -4.66
N PHE A 148 -4.41 2.43 -3.75
CA PHE A 148 -5.52 2.70 -2.85
C PHE A 148 -4.98 3.02 -1.46
N THR A 149 -5.14 2.08 -0.52
CA THR A 149 -4.67 2.22 0.85
C THR A 149 -4.34 0.86 1.45
N GLU A 150 -3.52 0.88 2.49
CA GLU A 150 -3.23 -0.27 3.34
C GLU A 150 -4.49 -0.86 3.98
N PHE A 151 -5.53 -0.06 4.26
CA PHE A 151 -6.79 -0.58 4.81
C PHE A 151 -7.48 -1.56 3.86
N ILE A 152 -7.55 -1.25 2.56
CA ILE A 152 -8.14 -2.14 1.56
C ILE A 152 -7.29 -3.40 1.42
N SER A 153 -5.98 -3.24 1.35
CA SER A 153 -5.06 -4.39 1.29
C SER A 153 -5.15 -5.29 2.51
N PHE A 154 -5.31 -4.73 3.73
CA PHE A 154 -5.49 -5.53 4.94
C PHE A 154 -6.83 -6.27 4.95
N ASP A 155 -7.91 -5.66 4.46
CA ASP A 155 -9.20 -6.34 4.33
C ASP A 155 -9.13 -7.50 3.31
N ASN A 156 -8.46 -7.27 2.18
CA ASN A 156 -8.21 -8.31 1.18
C ASN A 156 -7.29 -9.41 1.72
N LEU A 157 -6.22 -9.07 2.45
CA LEU A 157 -5.35 -10.05 3.10
C LEU A 157 -6.12 -10.90 4.11
N LYS A 158 -7.00 -10.29 4.92
CA LYS A 158 -7.86 -11.02 5.86
C LYS A 158 -8.75 -12.03 5.15
N THR A 159 -9.30 -11.67 3.99
CA THR A 159 -10.12 -12.58 3.18
C THR A 159 -9.28 -13.71 2.60
N LEU A 160 -8.09 -13.40 2.05
CA LEU A 160 -7.16 -14.39 1.51
C LEU A 160 -6.68 -15.40 2.54
N ILE A 161 -6.37 -14.96 3.77
CA ILE A 161 -5.95 -15.87 4.85
C ILE A 161 -7.03 -16.92 5.19
N ARG A 162 -8.31 -16.56 5.00
CA ARG A 162 -9.45 -17.46 5.26
C ARG A 162 -9.79 -18.35 4.07
N GLN A 163 -9.32 -17.99 2.88
CA GLN A 163 -9.56 -18.74 1.66
C GLN A 163 -8.49 -19.84 1.53
N GLU A 164 -8.93 -21.10 1.56
CA GLU A 164 -8.02 -22.24 1.44
C GLU A 164 -7.24 -22.20 0.12
N GLY A 165 -5.91 -22.37 0.21
CA GLY A 165 -5.01 -22.36 -0.95
C GLY A 165 -4.73 -20.99 -1.56
N ALA A 166 -5.25 -19.88 -1.00
CA ALA A 166 -5.02 -18.55 -1.56
C ALA A 166 -3.64 -17.96 -1.22
N ILE A 167 -3.10 -18.29 -0.05
CA ILE A 167 -1.70 -18.04 0.31
C ILE A 167 -1.15 -19.37 0.84
N THR A 168 -0.10 -19.86 0.21
CA THR A 168 0.46 -21.20 0.43
C THR A 168 1.26 -21.25 1.73
N TYR A 169 2.09 -20.23 1.98
CA TYR A 169 3.03 -20.25 3.09
C TYR A 169 2.68 -19.24 4.17
N GLN A 170 2.74 -19.68 5.43
CA GLN A 170 2.56 -18.80 6.60
C GLN A 170 3.60 -17.67 6.62
N LYS A 171 4.81 -17.92 6.11
CA LYS A 171 5.84 -16.91 5.89
C LYS A 171 5.32 -15.74 5.06
N SER A 172 4.62 -16.01 3.97
CA SER A 172 4.04 -14.98 3.09
C SER A 172 2.99 -14.15 3.80
N VAL A 173 2.19 -14.74 4.69
CA VAL A 173 1.22 -14.01 5.53
C VAL A 173 1.93 -13.03 6.48
N ILE A 174 3.03 -13.48 7.10
CA ILE A 174 3.85 -12.65 7.98
C ILE A 174 4.50 -11.51 7.17
N MET A 175 5.13 -11.83 6.04
CA MET A 175 5.74 -10.84 5.15
C MET A 175 4.72 -9.81 4.65
N ALA A 176 3.53 -10.26 4.24
CA ALA A 176 2.44 -9.39 3.84
C ALA A 176 2.03 -8.42 4.96
N THR A 177 1.94 -8.91 6.20
CA THR A 177 1.60 -8.06 7.35
C THR A 177 2.62 -6.94 7.57
N PHE A 178 3.92 -7.21 7.36
CA PHE A 178 4.98 -6.20 7.50
C PHE A 178 5.03 -5.25 6.31
N MET A 179 4.91 -5.80 5.10
CA MET A 179 4.83 -5.05 3.84
C MET A 179 3.66 -4.06 3.85
N LEU A 180 2.50 -4.47 4.35
CA LEU A 180 1.31 -3.63 4.39
C LEU A 180 1.33 -2.60 5.51
N CYS A 181 2.15 -2.81 6.54
CA CYS A 181 2.28 -1.91 7.67
C CYS A 181 2.97 -0.59 7.28
N GLY A 182 2.18 0.40 6.87
CA GLY A 182 2.62 1.78 6.65
C GLY A 182 1.75 2.55 5.67
N PHE A 183 1.62 3.86 5.87
CA PHE A 183 0.80 4.78 5.07
C PHE A 183 1.46 5.21 3.75
N ALA A 184 2.16 4.29 3.09
CA ALA A 184 2.83 4.57 1.82
C ALA A 184 1.88 4.29 0.65
N ASN A 185 1.00 5.26 0.37
CA ASN A 185 0.06 5.23 -0.75
C ASN A 185 -0.13 6.64 -1.36
N ILE A 186 -0.70 6.73 -2.57
CA ILE A 186 -0.86 8.00 -3.29
C ILE A 186 -1.76 8.99 -2.51
N ALA A 187 -2.83 8.50 -1.87
CA ALA A 187 -3.73 9.34 -1.07
C ALA A 187 -3.01 9.99 0.12
N SER A 188 -2.13 9.24 0.80
CA SER A 188 -1.34 9.70 1.93
C SER A 188 -0.32 10.78 1.57
N VAL A 189 0.11 10.88 0.30
CA VAL A 189 0.92 12.02 -0.16
C VAL A 189 0.10 13.31 -0.09
N GLY A 190 -1.14 13.28 -0.59
CA GLY A 190 -2.05 14.43 -0.53
C GLY A 190 -2.38 14.84 0.91
N ILE A 191 -2.65 13.86 1.79
CA ILE A 191 -2.91 14.09 3.22
C ILE A 191 -1.70 14.76 3.88
N GLN A 192 -0.47 14.31 3.60
CA GLN A 192 0.74 14.90 4.18
C GLN A 192 1.02 16.31 3.67
N ILE A 193 0.80 16.58 2.37
CA ILE A 193 0.93 17.94 1.82
C ILE A 193 -0.07 18.88 2.50
N GLY A 194 -1.31 18.42 2.72
CA GLY A 194 -2.34 19.20 3.42
C GLY A 194 -2.02 19.42 4.89
N GLY A 195 -1.73 18.35 5.64
CA GLY A 195 -1.50 18.38 7.08
C GLY A 195 -0.18 19.07 7.46
N ILE A 196 0.95 18.68 6.85
CA ILE A 196 2.22 19.38 7.12
C ILE A 196 2.18 20.79 6.53
N GLY A 197 1.48 20.99 5.42
CA GLY A 197 1.30 22.30 4.80
C GLY A 197 0.41 23.27 5.58
N SER A 198 -0.41 22.82 6.53
CA SER A 198 -1.11 23.72 7.46
C SER A 198 -0.22 24.13 8.64
N LEU A 199 0.70 23.25 9.06
CA LEU A 199 1.68 23.54 10.11
C LEU A 199 2.84 24.40 9.59
N ALA A 200 3.23 24.21 8.33
CA ALA A 200 4.31 24.94 7.67
C ALA A 200 3.89 25.41 6.26
N PRO A 201 3.09 26.50 6.16
CA PRO A 201 2.58 26.99 4.88
C PRO A 201 3.67 27.26 3.84
N ASN A 202 4.82 27.79 4.28
CA ASN A 202 5.98 28.10 3.43
C ASN A 202 6.68 26.85 2.86
N LYS A 203 6.31 25.63 3.30
CA LYS A 203 6.91 24.37 2.84
C LYS A 203 6.01 23.57 1.88
N ARG A 204 4.81 24.05 1.55
CA ARG A 204 3.86 23.32 0.67
C ARG A 204 4.45 22.93 -0.69
N VAL A 205 5.19 23.84 -1.34
CA VAL A 205 5.85 23.57 -2.64
C VAL A 205 6.92 22.49 -2.50
N PHE A 206 7.70 22.55 -1.41
CA PHE A 206 8.70 21.52 -1.11
C PHE A 206 8.03 20.16 -0.91
N LEU A 207 6.99 20.08 -0.08
CA LEU A 207 6.26 18.83 0.20
C LEU A 207 5.67 18.22 -1.07
N SER A 208 5.05 19.04 -1.92
CA SER A 208 4.50 18.58 -3.19
C SER A 208 5.59 18.02 -4.11
N ARG A 209 6.73 18.72 -4.23
CA ARG A 209 7.86 18.29 -5.07
C ARG A 209 8.46 16.95 -4.63
N TYR A 210 8.50 16.67 -3.32
CA TYR A 210 9.09 15.45 -2.77
C TYR A 210 8.06 14.35 -2.47
N GLY A 211 6.77 14.60 -2.64
CA GLY A 211 5.70 13.66 -2.26
C GLY A 211 5.86 12.25 -2.84
N MET A 212 6.15 12.14 -4.14
CA MET A 212 6.35 10.84 -4.78
C MET A 212 7.65 10.13 -4.34
N ARG A 213 8.69 10.90 -4.00
CA ARG A 213 9.93 10.34 -3.43
C ARG A 213 9.70 9.85 -2.01
N ALA A 214 8.89 10.57 -1.22
CA ALA A 214 8.48 10.17 0.11
C ALA A 214 7.63 8.89 0.07
N LEU A 215 6.71 8.77 -0.90
CA LEU A 215 5.96 7.54 -1.16
C LEU A 215 6.87 6.36 -1.45
N LEU A 216 7.84 6.53 -2.38
CA LEU A 216 8.83 5.51 -2.68
C LEU A 216 9.64 5.13 -1.42
N GLY A 217 10.07 6.12 -0.65
CA GLY A 217 10.82 5.89 0.59
C GLY A 217 10.04 5.11 1.64
N GLY A 218 8.77 5.47 1.87
CA GLY A 218 7.88 4.75 2.77
C GLY A 218 7.63 3.31 2.30
N THR A 219 7.41 3.11 1.00
CA THR A 219 7.25 1.78 0.40
C THR A 219 8.50 0.93 0.63
N LEU A 220 9.68 1.43 0.29
CA LEU A 220 10.95 0.72 0.48
C LEU A 220 11.23 0.43 1.95
N ALA A 221 10.88 1.32 2.88
CA ALA A 221 11.03 1.06 4.31
C ALA A 221 10.13 -0.10 4.80
N SER A 222 8.89 -0.18 4.30
CA SER A 222 7.99 -1.30 4.60
C SER A 222 8.47 -2.61 3.95
N LEU A 223 8.98 -2.55 2.73
CA LEU A 223 9.55 -3.72 2.03
C LEU A 223 10.82 -4.21 2.73
N LEU A 224 11.72 -3.31 3.16
CA LEU A 224 12.90 -3.67 3.94
C LEU A 224 12.52 -4.43 5.23
N SER A 225 11.49 -3.96 5.93
CA SER A 225 10.98 -4.63 7.12
C SER A 225 10.41 -6.02 6.79
N ALA A 226 9.70 -6.14 5.67
CA ALA A 226 9.18 -7.42 5.16
C ALA A 226 10.29 -8.40 4.76
N THR A 227 11.37 -7.92 4.14
CA THR A 227 12.53 -8.73 3.78
C THR A 227 13.24 -9.25 5.03
N ILE A 228 13.47 -8.37 6.01
CA ILE A 228 14.14 -8.77 7.27
C ILE A 228 13.33 -9.83 7.99
N ILE A 229 12.02 -9.64 8.16
CA ILE A 229 11.19 -10.66 8.82
C ILE A 229 11.14 -11.95 8.01
N GLY A 230 11.06 -11.87 6.68
CA GLY A 230 11.09 -13.04 5.80
C GLY A 230 12.44 -13.79 5.80
N ALA A 231 13.52 -13.18 6.25
CA ALA A 231 14.81 -13.86 6.39
C ALA A 231 14.92 -14.66 7.70
N ILE A 232 14.16 -14.29 8.73
CA ILE A 232 14.25 -14.87 10.08
C ILE A 232 12.99 -15.65 10.51
N ALA A 233 11.93 -15.63 9.71
CA ALA A 233 10.69 -16.38 9.89
C ALA A 233 10.66 -17.62 8.99
#